data_AF-A0A6B3SJQ4-F1
#
_entry.id   AF-A0A6B3SJQ4-F1
#
_cell.length_a   1.000
_cell.length_b   1.000
_cell.length_c   1.000
_cell.angle_alpha   90.00
_cell.angle_beta   90.00
_cell.angle_gamma   90.00
#
_symmetry.space_group_name_H-M   'P 1'
#
loop_
_entity.id
_entity.type
_entity.pdbx_description
1 polymer ?
#
loop_
_entity_poly.entity_id
_entity_poly.type
_entity_poly.pdbx_seq_one_letter_code
_entity_poly.pdbx_strand_id
1 'polypeptide(L)'
;MNRIATALMLIMTAGCATVTPHYDARFGNALRQAKQDMTLNPGAGKQGDQALGLNGKEARETAVVYTNSFKEPPPAVPVINIGGAISTANGNGR
;
A
#
# COMPACT_ATOMS: atom_id res chain seq x y z
N MET A 1 33.46 -37.78 -15.87
CA MET A 1 32.26 -36.94 -16.07
C MET A 1 31.36 -36.90 -14.83
N ASN A 2 31.01 -38.03 -14.19
CA ASN A 2 30.16 -38.03 -12.97
C ASN A 2 30.69 -37.20 -11.78
N ARG A 3 32.01 -37.11 -11.59
CA ARG A 3 32.60 -36.38 -10.45
C ARG A 3 32.51 -34.85 -10.57
N ILE A 4 32.46 -34.35 -11.81
CA ILE A 4 32.31 -32.92 -12.11
C ILE A 4 30.85 -32.51 -11.90
N ALA A 5 29.91 -33.37 -12.30
CA ALA A 5 28.47 -33.15 -12.09
C ALA A 5 28.10 -33.07 -10.59
N THR A 6 28.67 -33.95 -9.76
CA THR A 6 28.44 -33.91 -8.30
C THR A 6 29.02 -32.65 -7.65
N ALA A 7 30.20 -32.18 -8.10
CA ALA A 7 30.79 -30.96 -7.57
C ALA A 7 29.99 -29.71 -7.94
N LEU A 8 29.47 -29.65 -9.18
CA LEU A 8 28.62 -28.55 -9.63
C LEU A 8 27.28 -28.50 -8.90
N MET A 9 26.71 -29.66 -8.57
CA MET A 9 25.47 -29.75 -7.80
C MET A 9 25.64 -29.29 -6.34
N LEU A 10 26.79 -29.55 -5.72
CA LEU A 10 27.13 -29.08 -4.37
C LEU A 10 27.34 -27.56 -4.31
N ILE A 11 27.89 -26.95 -5.37
CA ILE A 11 28.09 -25.49 -5.43
C ILE A 11 26.74 -24.76 -5.60
N MET A 12 25.83 -25.31 -6.40
CA MET A 12 24.50 -24.72 -6.57
C MET A 12 23.64 -24.76 -5.30
N THR A 13 23.77 -25.80 -4.46
CA THR A 13 23.01 -25.88 -3.20
C THR A 13 23.59 -24.99 -2.09
N ALA A 14 24.89 -24.69 -2.11
CA ALA A 14 25.52 -23.77 -1.16
C ALA A 14 25.02 -22.31 -1.26
N GLY A 15 24.49 -21.92 -2.42
CA GLY A 15 23.85 -20.60 -2.61
C GLY A 15 22.45 -20.49 -1.98
N CYS A 16 21.82 -21.61 -1.58
CA CYS A 16 20.46 -21.62 -1.03
C CYS A 16 20.42 -21.43 0.50
N ALA A 17 21.54 -21.64 1.20
CA ALA A 17 21.64 -21.58 2.66
C ALA A 17 22.71 -20.60 3.13
N THR A 18 22.94 -19.52 2.37
CA THR A 18 23.89 -18.48 2.78
C THR A 18 23.32 -17.78 4.01
N VAL A 19 24.01 -17.85 5.15
CA VAL A 19 23.77 -16.92 6.24
C VAL A 19 23.96 -15.52 5.67
N THR A 20 22.98 -14.66 5.85
CA THR A 20 22.94 -13.30 5.29
C THR A 20 23.32 -12.29 6.37
N PRO A 21 24.59 -12.20 6.81
CA PRO A 21 25.00 -11.35 7.94
C PRO A 21 24.78 -9.87 7.64
N HIS A 22 24.86 -9.47 6.37
CA HIS A 22 24.60 -8.08 5.98
C HIS A 22 23.12 -7.72 5.86
N TYR A 23 22.26 -8.68 5.56
CA TYR A 23 20.83 -8.45 5.39
C TYR A 23 20.14 -8.37 6.76
N ASP A 24 20.52 -9.26 7.69
CA ASP A 24 19.99 -9.27 9.05
C ASP A 24 20.45 -8.02 9.84
N ALA A 25 21.71 -7.62 9.68
CA ALA A 25 22.24 -6.40 10.30
C ALA A 25 21.59 -5.11 9.79
N ARG A 26 21.02 -5.10 8.58
CA ARG A 26 20.42 -3.90 7.96
C ARG A 26 18.90 -3.94 7.91
N PHE A 27 18.27 -5.04 8.33
CA PHE A 27 16.82 -5.17 8.37
C PHE A 27 16.15 -4.05 9.16
N GLY A 28 16.72 -3.68 10.32
CA GLY A 28 16.21 -2.57 11.12
C GLY A 28 16.26 -1.21 10.41
N ASN A 29 17.25 -0.97 9.56
CA ASN A 29 17.35 0.27 8.78
C ASN A 29 16.31 0.29 7.66
N ALA A 30 16.13 -0.82 6.95
CA ALA A 30 15.11 -0.95 5.91
C ALA A 30 13.69 -0.73 6.48
N LEU A 31 13.41 -1.29 7.66
CA LEU A 31 12.12 -1.12 8.31
C LEU A 31 11.89 0.32 8.81
N ARG A 32 12.93 0.98 9.33
CA ARG A 32 12.86 2.39 9.73
C ARG A 32 12.63 3.31 8.52
N GLN A 33 13.26 3.00 7.40
CA GLN A 33 13.08 3.75 6.16
C GLN A 33 11.66 3.58 5.61
N ALA A 34 11.16 2.34 5.50
CA ALA A 34 9.78 2.09 5.08
C ALA A 34 8.75 2.75 6.00
N LYS A 35 9.01 2.76 7.32
CA LYS A 35 8.17 3.47 8.28
C LYS A 35 8.19 4.98 8.06
N GLN A 36 9.33 5.56 7.73
CA GLN A 36 9.43 6.99 7.40
C GLN A 36 8.65 7.32 6.13
N ASP A 37 8.74 6.48 5.09
CA ASP A 37 8.00 6.66 3.84
C ASP A 37 6.48 6.57 4.03
N MET A 38 6.01 5.76 5.00
CA MET A 38 4.59 5.67 5.37
C MET A 38 4.14 6.77 6.36
N THR A 39 5.07 7.48 6.99
CA THR A 39 4.73 8.49 8.01
C THR A 39 4.51 9.84 7.35
N LEU A 40 3.25 10.25 7.22
CA LEU A 40 2.85 11.52 6.59
C LEU A 40 3.43 12.76 7.30
N ASN A 41 3.51 12.74 8.64
CA ASN A 41 4.12 13.82 9.41
C ASN A 41 4.82 13.28 10.67
N PRO A 42 6.16 13.15 10.67
CA PRO A 42 6.93 12.63 11.81
C PRO A 42 6.96 13.58 13.02
N GLY A 43 6.56 14.84 12.85
CA GLY A 43 6.52 15.88 13.90
C GLY A 43 5.13 16.19 14.43
N ALA A 44 4.09 15.47 13.99
CA ALA A 44 2.69 15.80 14.28
C ALA A 44 2.40 16.01 15.78
N GLY A 45 2.97 15.19 16.66
CA GLY A 45 2.78 15.30 18.12
C GLY A 45 3.54 16.45 18.79
N LYS A 46 4.48 17.11 18.11
CA LYS A 46 5.29 18.21 18.65
C LYS A 46 4.72 19.59 18.30
N GLN A 47 3.84 19.65 17.29
CA GLN A 47 3.23 20.87 16.83
C GLN A 47 1.78 20.88 17.33
N GLY A 48 1.45 21.78 18.26
CA GLY A 48 0.12 21.92 18.87
C GLY A 48 -0.98 22.41 17.92
N ASP A 49 -0.68 22.45 16.63
CA ASP A 49 -1.52 22.95 15.56
C ASP A 49 -2.04 21.79 14.69
N GLN A 50 -2.67 20.80 15.31
CA GLN A 50 -3.45 19.81 14.56
C GLN A 50 -4.94 20.18 14.52
N ALA A 51 -5.30 21.37 15.02
CA ALA A 51 -6.68 21.77 15.26
C ALA A 51 -7.03 23.21 14.81
N LEU A 52 -6.16 23.95 14.08
CA LEU A 52 -6.58 25.25 13.49
C LEU A 52 -7.53 25.11 12.29
N GLY A 53 -7.78 23.90 11.78
CA GLY A 53 -8.32 23.68 10.44
C GLY A 53 -9.81 23.91 10.20
N LEU A 54 -10.63 24.13 11.25
CA LEU A 54 -12.08 24.33 11.08
C LEU A 54 -12.51 25.71 11.60
N ASN A 55 -12.62 26.65 10.66
CA ASN A 55 -13.27 27.93 10.92
C ASN A 55 -14.75 27.70 11.27
N GLY A 56 -15.36 28.53 12.13
CA GLY A 56 -16.75 28.32 12.56
C GLY A 56 -17.79 28.22 11.43
N LYS A 57 -17.51 28.88 10.29
CA LYS A 57 -18.32 28.74 9.07
C LYS A 57 -18.16 27.36 8.42
N GLU A 58 -16.92 26.89 8.28
CA GLU A 58 -16.61 25.57 7.73
C GLU A 58 -17.22 24.47 8.62
N ALA A 59 -17.13 24.60 9.94
CA ALA A 59 -17.72 23.66 10.90
C ALA A 59 -19.25 23.57 10.77
N ARG A 60 -19.92 24.71 10.56
CA ARG A 60 -21.36 24.73 10.29
C ARG A 60 -21.68 24.05 8.97
N GLU A 61 -20.92 24.34 7.93
CA GLU A 61 -21.13 23.73 6.60
C GLU A 61 -20.92 22.22 6.64
N THR A 62 -19.91 21.74 7.38
CA THR A 62 -19.67 20.29 7.54
C THR A 62 -20.86 19.60 8.21
N ALA A 63 -21.47 20.22 9.23
CA ALA A 63 -22.66 19.68 9.88
C ALA A 63 -23.89 19.65 8.95
N VAL A 64 -24.03 20.65 8.07
CA VAL A 64 -25.10 20.71 7.07
C VAL A 64 -24.90 19.64 6.00
N VAL A 65 -23.71 19.53 5.43
CA VAL A 65 -23.35 18.51 4.42
C VAL A 65 -23.54 17.11 5.00
N TYR A 66 -23.12 16.87 6.24
CA TYR A 66 -23.32 15.59 6.93
C TYR A 66 -24.81 15.26 7.09
N THR A 67 -25.65 16.22 7.46
CA THR A 67 -27.09 15.99 7.58
C THR A 67 -27.74 15.74 6.20
N ASN A 68 -27.27 16.43 5.17
CA ASN A 68 -27.82 16.30 3.81
C ASN A 68 -27.45 14.97 3.14
N SER A 69 -26.31 14.36 3.48
CA SER A 69 -25.92 13.06 2.90
C SER A 69 -26.89 11.93 3.24
N PHE A 70 -27.64 12.05 4.34
CA PHE A 70 -28.69 11.08 4.70
C PHE A 70 -30.04 11.31 4.01
N LYS A 71 -30.21 12.45 3.31
CA LYS A 71 -31.43 12.76 2.57
C LYS A 71 -31.42 12.19 1.16
N GLU A 72 -30.22 11.99 0.60
CA GLU A 72 -30.07 11.44 -0.74
C GLU A 72 -30.15 9.91 -0.67
N PRO A 73 -30.97 9.26 -1.53
CA PRO A 73 -30.97 7.81 -1.67
C PRO A 73 -29.54 7.33 -1.98
N PRO A 74 -29.03 6.28 -1.32
CA PRO A 74 -27.73 5.73 -1.63
C PRO A 74 -27.62 5.46 -3.14
N PRO A 75 -26.63 6.04 -3.85
CA PRO A 75 -26.45 5.76 -5.26
C PRO A 75 -26.27 4.25 -5.44
N ALA A 76 -26.95 3.68 -6.44
CA ALA A 76 -26.82 2.27 -6.75
C ALA A 76 -25.34 1.98 -7.03
N VAL A 77 -24.70 1.24 -6.13
CA VAL A 77 -23.30 0.85 -6.27
C VAL A 77 -23.21 -0.10 -7.47
N PRO A 78 -22.49 0.25 -8.55
CA PRO A 78 -22.25 -0.70 -9.62
C PRO A 78 -21.36 -1.81 -9.06
N VAL A 79 -21.93 -3.00 -8.93
CA VAL A 79 -21.18 -4.21 -8.58
C VAL A 79 -20.26 -4.52 -9.75
N ILE A 80 -18.97 -4.25 -9.60
CA ILE A 80 -17.96 -4.75 -10.54
C ILE A 80 -17.82 -6.23 -10.25
N ASN A 81 -18.41 -7.07 -11.12
CA ASN A 81 -18.26 -8.52 -11.06
C ASN A 81 -16.83 -8.90 -11.49
N ILE A 82 -15.85 -8.75 -10.60
CA ILE A 82 -14.50 -9.28 -10.79
C ILE A 82 -14.57 -10.79 -10.58
N GLY A 83 -14.94 -11.51 -11.64
CA GLY A 83 -15.11 -12.97 -11.62
C GLY A 83 -15.75 -13.57 -12.87
N GLY A 84 -16.42 -12.75 -13.69
CA GLY A 84 -16.88 -13.15 -15.03
C GLY A 84 -16.05 -12.44 -16.09
N ALA A 85 -15.14 -13.19 -16.73
CA ALA A 85 -14.32 -12.83 -17.89
C ALA A 85 -14.08 -11.33 -18.15
N ILE A 86 -12.81 -10.92 -17.99
CA ILE A 86 -12.26 -9.77 -18.71
C ILE A 86 -12.41 -10.08 -20.22
N SER A 87 -13.52 -9.65 -20.81
CA SER A 87 -13.63 -9.49 -22.25
C SER A 87 -13.18 -8.08 -22.56
N THR A 88 -11.87 -7.84 -22.46
CA THR A 88 -11.22 -6.81 -23.27
C THR A 88 -11.25 -7.32 -24.71
N ALA A 89 -12.41 -7.21 -25.36
CA ALA A 89 -12.54 -7.34 -26.80
C ALA A 89 -12.61 -5.94 -27.39
N ASN A 90 -11.43 -5.44 -27.71
CA ASN A 90 -11.20 -4.28 -28.54
C ASN A 90 -11.88 -4.50 -29.91
N GLY A 91 -12.81 -3.63 -30.30
CA GLY A 91 -13.58 -3.78 -31.53
C GLY A 91 -14.28 -2.48 -31.97
N ASN A 92 -13.55 -1.68 -32.73
CA ASN A 92 -13.99 -0.52 -33.51
C ASN A 92 -15.31 -0.75 -34.27
N GLY A 93 -16.24 0.22 -34.24
CA GLY A 93 -17.36 0.22 -35.20
C GLY A 93 -18.52 1.17 -34.91
N ARG A 94 -18.34 2.43 -35.33
CA ARG A 94 -19.38 3.44 -35.69
C ARG A 94 -20.35 3.89 -34.59
#